data_AF-A0A1C6C4V6-F1
#
_entry.id   AF-A0A1C6C4V6-F1
#
_cell.length_a   1.000
_cell.length_b   1.000
_cell.length_c   1.000
_cell.angle_alpha   90.00
_cell.angle_beta   90.00
_cell.angle_gamma   90.00
#
_symmetry.space_group_name_H-M   'P 1'
#
loop_
_entity.id
_entity.type
_entity.pdbx_description
1 polymer ?
#
loop_
_entity_poly.entity_id
_entity_poly.type
_entity_poly.pdbx_seq_one_letter_code
_entity_poly.pdbx_strand_id
1 'polypeptide(L)'
;MKRAGYEVKTVRGGGISFRLTGQGQERFTRLRASTLGDGYDLQDVLSAIEGKEKRPGRSERKISLAVDIQAKLAAGKGPGYERWAKVFNIKQMAAALAYIQDNNLTDYEQLAKKATEAADRFHVISEQVKQTEQAMKTNAGLKAATVQYAKTRPVFEQYKATKYSRKFLAEHEADLELYRAAQAEMRSLLGGAKLPKMDVLKEEGRKLTAKKKQLYGEYQKARRDMQEIVTIKANIDTLMGYTEPGRKQEKER
;
A
#
# COMPACT_ATOMS: atom_id res chain seq x y z
N MET A 1 18.62 3.02 -36.72
CA MET A 1 17.45 3.21 -37.62
C MET A 1 17.72 2.68 -39.04
N LYS A 2 18.61 3.29 -39.84
CA LYS A 2 18.89 2.80 -41.22
C LYS A 2 19.30 1.32 -41.29
N ARG A 3 20.17 0.87 -40.37
CA ARG A 3 20.57 -0.54 -40.24
C ARG A 3 19.40 -1.50 -39.94
N ALA A 4 18.31 -0.98 -39.37
CA ALA A 4 17.09 -1.72 -39.08
C ALA A 4 16.02 -1.58 -40.19
N GLY A 5 16.41 -1.09 -41.39
CA GLY A 5 15.53 -0.98 -42.55
C GLY A 5 14.66 0.29 -42.62
N TYR A 6 14.83 1.22 -41.69
CA TYR A 6 14.06 2.48 -41.71
C TYR A 6 14.65 3.50 -42.69
N GLU A 7 13.78 4.11 -43.49
CA GLU A 7 14.08 5.34 -44.19
C GLU A 7 14.03 6.51 -43.21
N VAL A 8 15.06 7.36 -43.22
CA VAL A 8 15.20 8.47 -42.28
C VAL A 8 15.47 9.77 -43.04
N LYS A 9 14.70 10.80 -42.73
CA LYS A 9 14.82 12.16 -43.27
C LYS A 9 15.02 13.17 -42.13
N THR A 10 15.97 14.07 -42.32
CA THR A 10 16.10 15.29 -41.50
C THR A 10 15.17 16.37 -42.04
N VAL A 11 14.42 16.99 -41.13
CA VAL A 11 13.46 18.06 -41.42
C VAL A 11 14.12 19.40 -41.15
N ARG A 12 13.69 20.45 -41.86
CA ARG A 12 14.12 21.84 -41.62
C ARG A 12 13.89 22.17 -40.13
N GLY A 13 14.94 22.61 -39.43
CA GLY A 13 14.93 22.81 -37.97
C GLY A 13 15.46 21.63 -37.14
N GLY A 14 16.17 20.67 -37.74
CA GLY A 14 16.95 19.65 -37.01
C GLY A 14 16.17 18.43 -36.51
N GLY A 15 14.86 18.35 -36.77
CA GLY A 15 14.04 17.20 -36.39
C GLY A 15 14.26 15.97 -37.28
N ILE A 16 14.03 14.78 -36.72
CA ILE A 16 14.12 13.51 -37.46
C ILE A 16 12.72 12.98 -37.79
N SER A 17 12.55 12.49 -39.01
CA SER A 17 11.37 11.76 -39.46
C SER A 17 11.78 10.40 -40.02
N PHE A 18 11.02 9.35 -39.74
CA PHE A 18 11.31 8.00 -40.19
C PHE A 18 10.06 7.28 -40.71
N ARG A 19 10.26 6.29 -41.60
CA ARG A 19 9.22 5.34 -42.02
C ARG A 19 9.82 3.96 -42.29
N LEU A 20 8.99 2.94 -42.17
CA LEU A 20 9.33 1.56 -42.53
C LEU A 20 8.50 1.12 -43.74
N THR A 21 9.02 1.39 -44.93
CA THR A 21 8.35 1.13 -46.22
C THR A 21 8.01 -0.35 -46.40
N GLY A 22 8.85 -1.26 -45.88
CA GLY A 22 8.64 -2.71 -45.92
C GLY A 22 7.49 -3.25 -45.08
N GLN A 23 6.81 -2.42 -44.27
CA GLN A 23 5.64 -2.81 -43.47
C GLN A 23 4.39 -1.98 -43.78
N GLY A 24 4.30 -1.41 -44.99
CA GLY A 24 3.12 -0.66 -45.43
C GLY A 24 3.01 0.76 -44.87
N GLN A 25 4.07 1.29 -44.26
CA GLN A 25 4.09 2.67 -43.77
C GLN A 25 4.48 3.65 -44.89
N GLU A 26 3.48 4.22 -45.56
CA GLU A 26 3.71 5.15 -46.68
C GLU A 26 4.24 6.52 -46.22
N ARG A 27 3.71 7.05 -45.10
CA ARG A 27 4.03 8.39 -44.60
C ARG A 27 5.14 8.37 -43.56
N PHE A 28 5.98 9.41 -43.58
CA PHE A 28 6.97 9.65 -42.54
C PHE A 28 6.30 10.01 -41.21
N THR A 29 6.73 9.35 -40.13
CA THR A 29 6.40 9.71 -38.75
C THR A 29 7.51 10.60 -38.18
N ARG A 30 7.14 11.68 -37.48
CA ARG A 30 8.10 12.61 -36.88
C ARG A 30 8.48 12.16 -35.47
N LEU A 31 9.78 12.13 -35.18
CA LEU A 31 10.34 11.86 -33.86
C LEU A 31 10.15 13.10 -32.96
N ARG A 32 9.00 13.17 -32.29
CA ARG A 32 8.62 14.24 -31.35
C ARG A 32 7.55 13.75 -30.37
N ALA A 33 7.51 14.33 -29.18
CA ALA A 33 6.56 13.96 -28.13
C ALA A 33 5.09 14.01 -28.58
N SER A 34 4.68 15.05 -29.32
CA SER A 34 3.30 15.19 -29.82
C SER A 34 2.87 14.12 -30.85
N THR A 35 3.78 13.28 -31.33
CA THR A 35 3.47 12.21 -32.30
C THR A 35 3.73 10.82 -31.74
N LEU A 36 4.75 10.65 -30.89
CA LEU A 36 5.13 9.35 -30.33
C LEU A 36 4.80 9.20 -28.84
N GLY A 37 4.35 10.27 -28.18
CA GLY A 37 4.17 10.36 -26.74
C GLY A 37 5.38 10.98 -26.04
N ASP A 38 5.16 11.50 -24.84
CA ASP A 38 6.20 12.09 -23.98
C ASP A 38 7.34 11.07 -23.73
N GLY A 39 8.59 11.51 -23.81
CA GLY A 39 9.76 10.63 -23.70
C GLY A 39 10.30 10.04 -25.00
N TYR A 40 9.69 10.39 -26.13
CA TYR A 40 10.09 9.94 -27.47
C TYR A 40 10.42 11.09 -28.41
N ASP A 41 10.79 12.25 -27.87
CA ASP A 41 11.40 13.29 -28.69
C ASP A 41 12.89 13.01 -28.97
N LEU A 42 13.50 13.85 -29.81
CA LEU A 42 14.89 13.65 -30.20
C LEU A 42 15.85 13.72 -29.01
N GLN A 43 15.61 14.65 -28.08
CA GLN A 43 16.47 14.87 -26.94
C GLN A 43 16.36 13.71 -25.95
N ASP A 44 15.14 13.24 -25.67
CA ASP A 44 14.88 12.10 -24.79
C ASP A 44 15.57 10.82 -25.30
N VAL A 45 15.46 10.55 -26.61
CA VAL A 45 16.08 9.37 -27.22
C VAL A 45 17.60 9.46 -27.21
N LEU A 46 18.18 10.64 -27.43
CA LEU A 46 19.62 10.85 -27.34
C LEU A 46 20.12 10.68 -25.89
N SER A 47 19.46 11.30 -24.92
CA SER A 47 19.75 11.13 -23.49
C SER A 47 19.71 9.68 -23.05
N ALA A 48 18.73 8.91 -23.56
CA ALA A 48 18.61 7.47 -23.28
C ALA A 48 19.73 6.63 -23.93
N ILE A 49 20.19 6.98 -25.14
CA ILE A 49 21.32 6.31 -25.80
C ILE A 49 22.63 6.62 -25.06
N GLU A 50 22.79 7.85 -24.57
CA GLU A 50 23.94 8.29 -23.77
C GLU A 50 23.90 7.76 -22.32
N GLY A 51 22.84 7.03 -21.94
CA GLY A 51 22.68 6.46 -20.60
C GLY A 51 22.43 7.49 -19.49
N LYS A 52 22.12 8.75 -19.85
CA LYS A 52 21.93 9.86 -18.90
C LYS A 52 20.54 9.87 -18.26
N GLU A 53 19.53 9.30 -18.93
CA GLU A 53 18.17 9.22 -18.42
C GLU A 53 17.60 7.81 -18.55
N LYS A 54 16.94 7.33 -17.47
CA LYS A 54 15.93 6.27 -17.61
C LYS A 54 14.80 6.88 -18.43
N ARG A 55 14.50 6.32 -19.61
CA ARG A 55 13.29 6.62 -20.39
C ARG A 55 12.13 6.88 -19.42
N PRO A 56 11.30 7.91 -19.59
CA PRO A 56 10.14 8.09 -18.71
C PRO A 56 9.42 6.75 -18.70
N GLY A 57 9.44 6.12 -17.53
CA GLY A 57 8.92 4.78 -17.37
C GLY A 57 7.51 4.81 -17.92
N ARG A 58 7.19 3.87 -18.82
CA ARG A 58 5.82 3.59 -19.24
C ARG A 58 4.94 3.86 -18.03
N SER A 59 4.05 4.86 -18.10
CA SER A 59 3.21 5.25 -16.96
C SER A 59 2.72 3.97 -16.31
N GLU A 60 3.03 3.75 -15.02
CA GLU A 60 2.65 2.52 -14.32
C GLU A 60 1.19 2.26 -14.68
N ARG A 61 0.95 1.17 -15.40
CA ARG A 61 -0.38 0.86 -15.92
C ARG A 61 -1.21 0.53 -14.70
N LYS A 62 -1.94 1.52 -14.18
CA LYS A 62 -2.79 1.32 -13.02
C LYS A 62 -3.86 0.30 -13.36
N ILE A 63 -3.74 -0.87 -12.76
CA ILE A 63 -4.71 -1.96 -12.91
C ILE A 63 -5.88 -1.64 -12.00
N SER A 64 -7.06 -1.52 -12.59
CA SER A 64 -8.32 -1.25 -11.90
C SER A 64 -9.27 -2.41 -12.13
N LEU A 65 -10.22 -2.61 -11.21
CA LEU A 65 -11.21 -3.67 -11.34
C LEU A 65 -12.06 -3.49 -12.61
N ALA A 66 -12.28 -4.57 -13.35
CA ALA A 66 -13.13 -4.62 -14.52
C ALA A 66 -14.58 -4.28 -14.16
N VAL A 67 -15.28 -3.65 -15.09
CA VAL A 67 -16.69 -3.29 -14.93
C VAL A 67 -17.56 -4.49 -15.26
N ASP A 68 -18.45 -4.87 -14.34
CA ASP A 68 -19.58 -5.74 -14.64
C ASP A 68 -20.59 -4.95 -15.50
N ILE A 69 -20.53 -5.17 -16.82
CA ILE A 69 -21.33 -4.45 -17.79
C ILE A 69 -22.82 -4.74 -17.59
N GLN A 70 -23.19 -6.00 -17.31
CA GLN A 70 -24.59 -6.39 -17.18
C GLN A 70 -25.22 -5.79 -15.94
N ALA A 71 -24.53 -5.83 -14.79
CA ALA A 71 -25.00 -5.17 -13.58
C ALA A 71 -25.16 -3.66 -13.76
N LYS A 72 -24.26 -3.00 -14.50
CA LYS A 72 -24.36 -1.56 -14.77
C LYS A 72 -25.49 -1.21 -15.73
N LEU A 73 -25.75 -2.05 -16.74
CA LEU A 73 -26.93 -1.89 -17.61
C LEU A 73 -28.23 -2.08 -16.83
N ALA A 74 -28.31 -3.09 -15.96
CA ALA A 74 -29.46 -3.31 -15.07
C ALA A 74 -29.71 -2.11 -14.12
N ALA A 75 -28.64 -1.41 -13.72
CA ALA A 75 -28.72 -0.17 -12.94
C ALA A 75 -29.07 1.08 -13.77
N GLY A 76 -29.52 0.93 -15.01
CA GLY A 76 -30.00 2.03 -15.87
C GLY A 76 -28.92 2.77 -16.65
N LYS A 77 -27.71 2.20 -16.82
CA LYS A 77 -26.70 2.79 -17.71
C LYS A 77 -27.05 2.55 -19.17
N GLY A 78 -26.85 3.58 -20.01
CA GLY A 78 -27.17 3.52 -21.44
C GLY A 78 -26.06 2.95 -22.33
N PRO A 79 -26.33 2.80 -23.65
CA PRO A 79 -25.42 2.17 -24.62
C PRO A 79 -24.04 2.84 -24.73
N GLY A 80 -23.94 4.14 -24.47
CA GLY A 80 -22.66 4.86 -24.45
C GLY A 80 -21.73 4.39 -23.33
N TYR A 81 -22.29 4.10 -22.15
CA TYR A 81 -21.54 3.57 -21.02
C TYR A 81 -21.06 2.14 -21.28
N GLU A 82 -21.90 1.33 -21.92
CA GLU A 82 -21.54 -0.04 -22.34
C GLU A 82 -20.31 -0.04 -23.25
N ARG A 83 -20.31 0.80 -24.29
CA ARG A 83 -19.17 0.92 -25.22
C ARG A 83 -17.89 1.32 -24.51
N TRP A 84 -17.98 2.30 -23.60
CA TRP A 84 -16.86 2.71 -22.76
C TRP A 84 -16.36 1.56 -21.87
N ALA A 85 -17.27 0.85 -21.20
CA ALA A 85 -16.94 -0.23 -20.29
C ALA A 85 -16.26 -1.41 -21.02
N LYS A 86 -16.68 -1.74 -22.25
CA LYS A 86 -16.00 -2.74 -23.10
C LYS A 86 -14.54 -2.35 -23.37
N VAL A 87 -14.31 -1.13 -23.85
CA VAL A 87 -12.95 -0.63 -24.11
C VAL A 87 -12.12 -0.58 -22.83
N PHE A 88 -12.72 -0.17 -21.71
CA PHE A 88 -12.06 -0.14 -20.41
C PHE A 88 -11.66 -1.55 -19.95
N ASN A 89 -12.56 -2.54 -20.01
CA ASN A 89 -12.27 -3.92 -19.61
C ASN A 89 -11.17 -4.54 -20.48
N ILE A 90 -11.15 -4.28 -21.79
CA ILE A 90 -10.07 -4.73 -22.68
C ILE A 90 -8.73 -4.14 -22.23
N LYS A 91 -8.69 -2.85 -21.85
CA LYS A 91 -7.47 -2.23 -21.29
C LYS A 91 -7.03 -2.89 -19.99
N GLN A 92 -7.98 -3.26 -19.11
CA GLN A 92 -7.66 -3.97 -17.87
C GLN A 92 -7.12 -5.38 -18.13
N MET A 93 -7.64 -6.11 -19.13
CA MET A 93 -7.07 -7.41 -19.55
C MET A 93 -5.68 -7.28 -20.12
N ALA A 94 -5.45 -6.29 -20.97
CA ALA A 94 -4.12 -6.04 -21.52
C ALA A 94 -3.11 -5.71 -20.40
N ALA A 95 -3.54 -5.01 -19.35
CA ALA A 95 -2.71 -4.72 -18.18
C ALA A 95 -2.45 -5.98 -17.33
N ALA A 96 -3.47 -6.81 -17.11
CA ALA A 96 -3.35 -8.08 -16.39
C ALA A 96 -2.40 -9.07 -17.12
N LEU A 97 -2.55 -9.23 -18.44
CA LEU A 97 -1.67 -10.07 -19.26
C LEU A 97 -0.23 -9.55 -19.25
N ALA A 98 -0.04 -8.23 -19.32
CA ALA A 98 1.29 -7.65 -19.22
C ALA A 98 1.93 -7.92 -17.85
N TYR A 99 1.16 -7.84 -16.76
CA TYR A 99 1.67 -8.20 -15.43
C TYR A 99 2.13 -9.66 -15.36
N ILE A 100 1.37 -10.59 -15.92
CA ILE A 100 1.74 -12.01 -16.01
C ILE A 100 3.07 -12.17 -16.74
N GLN A 101 3.22 -11.51 -17.90
CA GLN A 101 4.45 -11.52 -18.69
C GLN A 101 5.64 -10.91 -17.93
N ASP A 102 5.47 -9.71 -17.36
CA ASP A 102 6.52 -8.97 -16.64
C ASP A 102 6.99 -9.72 -15.38
N ASN A 103 6.14 -10.59 -14.81
CA ASN A 103 6.44 -11.40 -13.63
C ASN A 103 6.79 -12.86 -13.94
N ASN A 104 6.94 -13.22 -15.22
CA ASN A 104 7.22 -14.59 -15.68
C ASN A 104 6.25 -15.63 -15.11
N LEU A 105 4.98 -15.26 -14.94
CA LEU A 105 3.94 -16.20 -14.52
C LEU A 105 3.51 -17.01 -15.74
N THR A 106 3.55 -18.34 -15.64
CA THR A 106 3.25 -19.22 -16.79
C THR A 106 1.78 -19.64 -16.86
N ASP A 107 1.06 -19.57 -15.73
CA ASP A 107 -0.30 -20.04 -15.61
C ASP A 107 -1.11 -19.26 -14.54
N TYR A 108 -2.41 -19.53 -14.52
CA TYR A 108 -3.34 -18.92 -13.57
C TYR A 108 -3.12 -19.39 -12.13
N GLU A 109 -2.71 -20.65 -11.91
CA GLU A 109 -2.49 -21.18 -10.55
C GLU A 109 -1.35 -20.44 -9.85
N GLN A 110 -0.29 -20.12 -10.58
CA GLN A 110 0.82 -19.31 -10.08
C GLN A 110 0.37 -17.89 -9.72
N LEU A 111 -0.51 -17.28 -10.52
CA LEU A 111 -1.10 -15.98 -10.19
C LEU A 111 -1.95 -16.07 -8.92
N ALA A 112 -2.80 -17.09 -8.81
CA ALA A 112 -3.65 -17.32 -7.64
C ALA A 112 -2.82 -17.54 -6.37
N LYS A 113 -1.76 -18.36 -6.46
CA LYS A 113 -0.80 -18.60 -5.37
C LYS A 113 -0.05 -17.32 -4.97
N LYS A 114 0.38 -16.51 -5.94
CA LYS A 114 1.03 -15.23 -5.66
C LYS A 114 0.08 -14.25 -4.98
N ALA A 115 -1.21 -14.28 -5.34
CA ALA A 115 -2.24 -13.48 -4.70
C ALA A 115 -2.45 -13.88 -3.22
N THR A 116 -2.51 -15.19 -2.94
CA THR A 116 -2.62 -15.68 -1.55
C THR A 116 -1.39 -15.34 -0.74
N GLU A 117 -0.18 -15.56 -1.29
CA GLU A 117 1.08 -15.20 -0.60
C GLU A 117 1.17 -13.69 -0.32
N ALA A 118 0.72 -12.84 -1.25
CA ALA A 118 0.70 -11.39 -1.04
C ALA A 118 -0.31 -10.99 0.05
N ALA A 119 -1.49 -11.62 0.09
CA ALA A 119 -2.48 -11.42 1.13
C ALA A 119 -1.95 -11.86 2.51
N ASP A 120 -1.35 -13.05 2.60
CA ASP A 120 -0.77 -13.57 3.84
C ASP A 120 0.33 -12.65 4.37
N ARG A 121 1.24 -12.19 3.50
CA ARG A 121 2.28 -11.21 3.88
C ARG A 121 1.68 -9.91 4.39
N PHE A 122 0.64 -9.40 3.72
CA PHE A 122 -0.06 -8.20 4.19
C PHE A 122 -0.71 -8.43 5.57
N HIS A 123 -1.35 -9.57 5.79
CA HIS A 123 -1.96 -9.90 7.08
C HIS A 123 -0.92 -9.97 8.20
N VAL A 124 0.22 -10.63 7.96
CA VAL A 124 1.32 -10.71 8.94
C VAL A 124 1.85 -9.31 9.29
N ILE A 125 2.15 -8.48 8.30
CA ILE A 125 2.67 -7.12 8.55
C ILE A 125 1.63 -6.25 9.24
N SER A 126 0.36 -6.34 8.83
CA SER A 126 -0.75 -5.62 9.46
C SER A 126 -0.88 -5.98 10.95
N GLU A 127 -0.75 -7.26 11.28
CA GLU A 127 -0.78 -7.73 12.66
C GLU A 127 0.44 -7.22 13.46
N GLN A 128 1.64 -7.25 12.87
CA GLN A 128 2.84 -6.70 13.50
C GLN A 128 2.73 -5.19 13.78
N VAL A 129 2.11 -4.43 12.87
CA VAL A 129 1.83 -2.99 13.06
C VAL A 129 0.89 -2.81 14.25
N LYS A 130 -0.24 -3.54 14.28
CA LYS A 130 -1.20 -3.46 15.39
C LYS A 130 -0.56 -3.79 16.74
N GLN A 131 0.20 -4.88 16.81
CA GLN A 131 0.91 -5.28 18.03
C GLN A 131 1.92 -4.22 18.48
N THR A 132 2.65 -3.62 17.54
CA THR A 132 3.61 -2.54 17.83
C THR A 132 2.89 -1.30 18.34
N GLU A 133 1.76 -0.92 17.74
CA GLU A 133 0.94 0.21 18.20
C GLU A 133 0.35 -0.03 19.59
N GLN A 134 -0.12 -1.25 19.86
CA GLN A 134 -0.60 -1.62 21.18
C GLN A 134 0.51 -1.55 22.23
N ALA A 135 1.71 -2.08 21.92
CA ALA A 135 2.87 -1.98 22.80
C ALA A 135 3.30 -0.52 23.06
N MET A 136 3.22 0.35 22.03
CA MET A 136 3.46 1.79 22.21
C MET A 136 2.45 2.43 23.17
N LYS A 137 1.17 2.05 23.04
CA LYS A 137 0.09 2.55 23.91
C LYS A 137 0.30 2.13 25.35
N THR A 138 0.60 0.85 25.59
CA THR A 138 0.94 0.32 26.91
C THR A 138 2.16 1.02 27.51
N ASN A 139 3.25 1.17 26.74
CA ASN A 139 4.46 1.86 27.21
C ASN A 139 4.19 3.33 27.56
N ALA A 140 3.39 4.04 26.75
CA ALA A 140 2.97 5.41 27.04
C ALA A 140 2.14 5.51 28.34
N GLY A 141 1.16 4.62 28.51
CA GLY A 141 0.35 4.53 29.73
C GLY A 141 1.20 4.24 30.96
N LEU A 142 2.13 3.28 30.89
CA LEU A 142 3.04 2.97 32.00
C LEU A 142 3.90 4.17 32.39
N LYS A 143 4.45 4.92 31.41
CA LYS A 143 5.23 6.13 31.70
C LYS A 143 4.36 7.19 32.38
N ALA A 144 3.15 7.45 31.87
CA ALA A 144 2.23 8.43 32.43
C ALA A 144 1.83 8.05 33.87
N ALA A 145 1.40 6.82 34.10
CA ALA A 145 1.01 6.33 35.42
C ALA A 145 2.19 6.32 36.41
N THR A 146 3.41 5.98 35.96
CA THR A 146 4.61 6.05 36.80
C THR A 146 4.90 7.49 37.24
N VAL A 147 4.79 8.46 36.34
CA VAL A 147 4.97 9.88 36.66
C VAL A 147 3.87 10.35 37.62
N GLN A 148 2.61 9.99 37.37
CA GLN A 148 1.50 10.38 38.22
C GLN A 148 1.65 9.83 39.64
N TYR A 149 2.03 8.56 39.75
CA TYR A 149 2.30 7.92 41.03
C TYR A 149 3.44 8.60 41.79
N ALA A 150 4.54 8.92 41.11
CA ALA A 150 5.66 9.63 41.73
C ALA A 150 5.25 11.01 42.27
N LYS A 151 4.33 11.71 41.58
CA LYS A 151 3.81 13.02 41.99
C LYS A 151 2.88 12.95 43.21
N THR A 152 1.99 11.96 43.26
CA THR A 152 0.95 11.87 44.32
C THR A 152 1.39 11.01 45.50
N ARG A 153 2.48 10.25 45.38
CA ARG A 153 3.04 9.43 46.46
C ARG A 153 3.38 10.23 47.73
N PRO A 154 4.01 11.42 47.69
CA PRO A 154 4.29 12.19 48.90
C PRO A 154 3.02 12.56 49.67
N VAL A 155 1.93 12.91 48.97
CA VAL A 155 0.62 13.21 49.57
C VAL A 155 0.05 11.99 50.27
N PHE A 156 0.16 10.81 49.63
CA PHE A 156 -0.25 9.54 50.25
C PHE A 156 0.60 9.18 51.48
N GLU A 157 1.91 9.43 51.44
CA GLU A 157 2.81 9.19 52.58
C GLU A 157 2.47 10.11 53.77
N GLN A 158 2.12 11.38 53.51
CA GLN A 158 1.62 12.31 54.54
C GLN A 158 0.25 11.90 55.09
N TYR A 159 -0.65 11.42 54.23
CA TYR A 159 -1.93 10.87 54.66
C TYR A 159 -1.77 9.66 55.60
N LYS A 160 -0.80 8.79 55.31
CA LYS A 160 -0.44 7.67 56.19
C LYS A 160 0.17 8.17 57.50
N ALA A 161 1.05 9.18 57.47
CA ALA A 161 1.69 9.74 58.65
C ALA A 161 0.68 10.42 59.60
N THR A 162 -0.38 11.04 59.06
CA THR A 162 -1.48 11.62 59.84
C THR A 162 -2.48 10.59 60.37
N LYS A 163 -2.15 9.29 60.31
CA LYS A 163 -3.00 8.17 60.71
C LYS A 163 -4.37 8.16 60.02
N TYR A 164 -4.38 8.52 58.73
CA TYR A 164 -5.60 8.54 57.91
C TYR A 164 -6.66 9.53 58.44
N SER A 165 -6.23 10.76 58.74
CA SER A 165 -7.11 11.82 59.24
C SER A 165 -8.20 12.17 58.23
N ARG A 166 -9.47 12.23 58.68
CA ARG A 166 -10.60 12.66 57.84
C ARG A 166 -10.45 14.09 57.32
N LYS A 167 -9.80 14.98 58.07
CA LYS A 167 -9.56 16.37 57.63
C LYS A 167 -8.59 16.41 56.45
N PHE A 168 -7.49 15.65 56.54
CA PHE A 168 -6.51 15.54 55.45
C PHE A 168 -7.11 14.88 54.21
N LEU A 169 -7.97 13.86 54.40
CA LEU A 169 -8.68 13.21 53.30
C LEU A 169 -9.53 14.22 52.52
N ALA A 170 -10.27 15.10 53.20
CA ALA A 170 -11.12 16.09 52.55
C ALA A 170 -10.32 17.17 51.79
N GLU A 171 -9.14 17.53 52.30
CA GLU A 171 -8.26 18.53 51.66
C GLU A 171 -7.49 17.98 50.46
N HIS A 172 -7.14 16.68 50.48
CA HIS A 172 -6.30 16.03 49.47
C HIS A 172 -7.00 14.90 48.71
N GLU A 173 -8.34 14.91 48.67
CA GLU A 173 -9.15 13.83 48.08
C GLU A 173 -8.74 13.55 46.63
N ALA A 174 -8.67 14.59 45.80
CA ALA A 174 -8.31 14.48 44.38
C ALA A 174 -6.92 13.86 44.17
N ASP A 175 -5.91 14.24 44.98
CA ASP A 175 -4.56 13.69 44.86
C ASP A 175 -4.50 12.22 45.29
N LEU A 176 -5.28 11.83 46.30
CA LEU A 176 -5.38 10.46 46.77
C LEU A 176 -6.14 9.57 45.77
N GLU A 177 -7.15 10.10 45.09
CA GLU A 177 -7.82 9.42 43.97
C GLU A 177 -6.87 9.21 42.80
N LEU A 178 -6.13 10.25 42.40
CA LEU A 178 -5.12 10.15 41.35
C LEU A 178 -4.01 9.15 41.68
N TYR A 179 -3.59 9.07 42.95
CA TYR A 179 -2.66 8.04 43.43
C TYR A 179 -3.22 6.62 43.23
N ARG A 180 -4.47 6.37 43.67
CA ARG A 180 -5.14 5.07 43.53
C ARG A 180 -5.35 4.70 42.06
N ALA A 181 -5.76 5.67 41.23
CA ALA A 181 -5.94 5.49 39.80
C ALA A 181 -4.62 5.11 39.11
N ALA A 182 -3.53 5.82 39.40
CA ALA A 182 -2.21 5.52 38.83
C ALA A 182 -1.72 4.10 39.24
N GLN A 183 -1.97 3.69 40.49
CA GLN A 183 -1.64 2.34 40.95
C GLN A 183 -2.47 1.26 40.24
N ALA A 184 -3.77 1.49 40.08
CA ALA A 184 -4.67 0.58 39.38
C ALA A 184 -4.31 0.45 37.89
N GLU A 185 -3.98 1.57 37.23
CA GLU A 185 -3.57 1.61 35.83
C GLU A 185 -2.26 0.84 35.62
N MET A 186 -1.23 1.09 36.44
CA MET A 186 0.02 0.33 36.37
C MET A 186 -0.21 -1.18 36.57
N ARG A 187 -1.05 -1.56 37.54
CA ARG A 187 -1.36 -2.98 37.78
C ARG A 187 -2.08 -3.62 36.59
N SER A 188 -3.03 -2.90 35.99
CA SER A 188 -3.76 -3.36 34.80
C SER A 188 -2.83 -3.54 33.60
N LEU A 189 -1.99 -2.54 33.30
CA LEU A 189 -1.07 -2.57 32.16
C LEU A 189 0.06 -3.60 32.30
N LEU A 190 0.50 -3.90 33.52
CA LEU A 190 1.57 -4.88 33.78
C LEU A 190 1.06 -6.33 33.87
N GLY A 191 -0.24 -6.56 34.12
CA GLY A 191 -0.78 -7.91 34.28
C GLY A 191 -0.11 -8.73 35.39
N GLY A 192 0.40 -8.07 36.44
CA GLY A 192 1.15 -8.72 37.53
C GLY A 192 2.67 -8.78 37.34
N ALA A 193 3.19 -8.31 36.20
CA ALA A 193 4.63 -8.15 36.00
C ALA A 193 5.21 -7.02 36.88
N LYS A 194 6.52 -7.07 37.12
CA LYS A 194 7.25 -6.03 37.85
C LYS A 194 7.34 -4.76 37.00
N LEU A 195 7.13 -3.60 37.62
CA LEU A 195 7.28 -2.29 36.97
C LEU A 195 8.74 -2.10 36.49
N PRO A 196 8.98 -1.90 35.18
CA PRO A 196 10.29 -1.58 34.66
C PRO A 196 10.78 -0.20 35.15
N LYS A 197 12.10 0.02 35.16
CA LYS A 197 12.65 1.35 35.43
C LYS A 197 12.25 2.34 34.33
N MET A 198 12.11 3.61 34.67
CA MET A 198 11.72 4.67 33.73
C MET A 198 12.65 4.74 32.49
N ASP A 199 13.96 4.52 32.67
CA ASP A 199 14.91 4.55 31.55
C ASP A 199 14.69 3.40 30.57
N VAL A 200 14.33 2.21 31.06
CA VAL A 200 13.96 1.06 30.22
C VAL A 200 12.70 1.38 29.41
N LEU A 201 11.68 1.98 30.03
CA LEU A 201 10.46 2.39 29.33
C LEU A 201 10.74 3.44 28.24
N LYS A 202 11.68 4.37 28.49
CA LYS A 202 12.11 5.36 27.49
C LYS A 202 12.82 4.70 26.31
N GLU A 203 13.75 3.78 26.59
CA GLU A 203 14.47 3.05 25.54
C GLU A 203 13.55 2.17 24.70
N GLU A 204 12.67 1.40 25.34
CA GLU A 204 11.64 0.60 24.66
C GLU A 204 10.74 1.49 23.81
N GLY A 205 10.32 2.66 24.32
CA GLY A 205 9.55 3.63 23.56
C GLY A 205 10.27 4.05 22.27
N ARG A 206 11.57 4.36 22.35
CA ARG A 206 12.38 4.69 21.16
C ARG A 206 12.47 3.53 20.17
N LYS A 207 12.70 2.30 20.67
CA LYS A 207 12.75 1.08 19.84
C LYS A 207 11.42 0.83 19.13
N LEU A 208 10.29 0.99 19.84
CA LEU A 208 8.96 0.82 19.27
C LEU A 208 8.64 1.87 18.20
N THR A 209 9.05 3.13 18.41
CA THR A 209 8.90 4.18 17.38
C THR A 209 9.71 3.87 16.13
N ALA A 210 10.97 3.42 16.28
CA ALA A 210 11.80 3.03 15.15
C ALA A 210 11.20 1.83 14.40
N LYS A 211 10.75 0.81 15.13
CA LYS A 211 10.06 -0.37 14.57
C LYS A 211 8.79 0.01 13.83
N LYS A 212 7.95 0.88 14.39
CA LYS A 212 6.73 1.38 13.73
C LYS A 212 7.05 2.08 12.40
N LYS A 213 8.09 2.92 12.38
CA LYS A 213 8.51 3.63 11.16
C LYS A 213 8.93 2.65 10.06
N GLN A 214 9.70 1.62 10.41
CA GLN A 214 10.12 0.57 9.46
C GLN A 214 8.93 -0.24 8.96
N LEU A 215 8.12 -0.78 9.87
CA LEU A 215 6.93 -1.58 9.55
C LEU A 215 5.92 -0.81 8.70
N TYR A 216 5.79 0.50 8.88
CA TYR A 216 4.84 1.28 8.09
C TYR A 216 5.25 1.37 6.61
N GLY A 217 6.55 1.44 6.32
CA GLY A 217 7.06 1.38 4.94
C GLY A 217 6.76 0.03 4.28
N GLU A 218 7.02 -1.05 5.01
CA GLU A 218 6.72 -2.42 4.56
C GLU A 218 5.22 -2.66 4.40
N TYR A 219 4.40 -2.14 5.32
CA TYR A 219 2.95 -2.20 5.26
C TYR A 219 2.40 -1.53 3.99
N GLN A 220 2.88 -0.33 3.66
CA GLN A 220 2.44 0.38 2.46
C GLN A 220 2.81 -0.38 1.19
N LYS A 221 3.99 -0.99 1.16
CA LYS A 221 4.42 -1.83 0.04
C LYS A 221 3.56 -3.10 -0.06
N ALA A 222 3.45 -3.87 1.02
CA ALA A 222 2.67 -5.11 1.05
C ALA A 222 1.20 -4.86 0.70
N ARG A 223 0.62 -3.74 1.14
CA ARG A 223 -0.75 -3.35 0.77
C ARG A 223 -0.88 -3.10 -0.72
N ARG A 224 0.04 -2.36 -1.34
CA ARG A 224 0.01 -2.08 -2.78
C ARG A 224 0.18 -3.37 -3.59
N ASP A 225 1.18 -4.18 -3.24
CA ASP A 225 1.47 -5.45 -3.92
C ASP A 225 0.26 -6.39 -3.84
N MET A 226 -0.36 -6.53 -2.65
CA MET A 226 -1.58 -7.31 -2.47
C MET A 226 -2.74 -6.76 -3.30
N GLN A 227 -3.01 -5.45 -3.22
CA GLN A 227 -4.12 -4.83 -3.96
C GLN A 227 -3.98 -5.01 -5.48
N GLU A 228 -2.77 -4.82 -5.99
CA GLU A 228 -2.47 -4.99 -7.42
C GLU A 228 -2.75 -6.44 -7.85
N ILE A 229 -2.14 -7.43 -7.18
CA ILE A 229 -2.25 -8.84 -7.57
C ILE A 229 -3.68 -9.36 -7.41
N VAL A 230 -4.37 -9.00 -6.33
CA VAL A 230 -5.78 -9.37 -6.13
C VAL A 230 -6.67 -8.76 -7.22
N THR A 231 -6.41 -7.51 -7.63
CA THR A 231 -7.16 -6.86 -8.70
C THR A 231 -6.91 -7.53 -10.05
N ILE A 232 -5.65 -7.89 -10.35
CA ILE A 232 -5.31 -8.65 -11.56
C ILE A 232 -6.05 -9.97 -11.60
N LYS A 233 -6.00 -10.74 -10.50
CA LYS A 233 -6.70 -12.01 -10.37
C LYS A 233 -8.21 -11.83 -10.60
N ALA A 234 -8.82 -10.87 -9.93
CA ALA A 234 -10.26 -10.59 -10.05
C ALA A 234 -10.67 -10.18 -11.48
N ASN A 235 -9.83 -9.42 -12.19
CA ASN A 235 -10.06 -9.05 -13.58
C ASN A 235 -10.05 -10.27 -14.50
N ILE A 236 -9.08 -11.17 -14.33
CA ILE A 236 -8.99 -12.41 -15.11
C ILE A 236 -10.18 -13.31 -14.78
N ASP A 237 -10.54 -13.44 -13.50
CA ASP A 237 -11.69 -14.23 -13.05
C ASP A 237 -12.99 -13.75 -13.71
N THR A 238 -13.20 -12.44 -13.72
CA THR A 238 -14.39 -11.80 -14.30
C THR A 238 -14.44 -11.94 -15.81
N LEU A 239 -13.31 -11.75 -16.50
CA LEU A 239 -13.29 -11.64 -17.96
C LEU A 239 -13.08 -12.98 -18.67
N MET A 240 -12.58 -14.00 -17.98
CA MET A 240 -12.58 -15.40 -18.45
C MET A 240 -13.88 -16.14 -18.07
N GLY A 241 -14.77 -15.48 -17.33
CA GLY A 241 -16.06 -16.05 -16.92
C GLY A 241 -15.94 -17.14 -15.84
N TYR A 242 -14.94 -17.04 -14.96
CA TYR A 242 -14.81 -17.89 -13.77
C TYR A 242 -15.71 -17.42 -12.61
N THR A 243 -16.20 -16.18 -12.66
CA THR A 243 -17.13 -15.61 -11.67
C THR A 243 -18.55 -15.36 -12.21
N GLU A 244 -18.92 -15.94 -13.35
CA GLU A 244 -20.32 -15.87 -13.79
C GLU A 244 -21.24 -16.67 -12.85
N PRO A 245 -22.30 -16.07 -12.29
CA PRO A 245 -23.36 -16.82 -11.62
C PRO A 245 -24.10 -17.65 -12.68
N GLY A 246 -23.66 -18.90 -12.88
CA GLY A 246 -24.29 -19.83 -13.83
C GLY A 246 -23.37 -20.89 -14.45
N ARG A 247 -22.05 -20.74 -14.38
CA ARG A 247 -21.13 -21.75 -14.93
C ARG A 247 -21.01 -22.94 -13.99
N LYS A 248 -21.72 -24.03 -14.29
CA LYS A 248 -21.45 -25.35 -13.71
C LYS A 248 -19.97 -25.64 -13.92
N GLN A 249 -19.27 -25.99 -12.84
CA GLN A 249 -17.93 -26.56 -12.92
C GLN A 249 -18.01 -27.78 -13.84
N GLU A 250 -17.58 -27.65 -15.09
CA GLU A 250 -17.17 -28.81 -15.88
C GLU A 250 -15.90 -29.32 -15.20
N LYS A 251 -16.09 -30.24 -14.25
CA LYS A 251 -15.04 -31.10 -13.77
C LYS A 251 -14.62 -31.95 -14.96
N GLU A 252 -13.41 -31.73 -15.44
CA GLU A 252 -12.75 -32.63 -16.38
C GLU A 252 -12.75 -34.05 -15.79
N ARG A 253 -13.16 -35.00 -16.64
CA ARG A 253 -13.03 -36.44 -16.42
C ARG A 253 -11.67 -36.91 -16.87
#